data_AF-A0A2V6N695-F1
#
_entry.id   AF-A0A2V6N695-F1
#
_cell.length_a   1.000
_cell.length_b   1.000
_cell.length_c   1.000
_cell.angle_alpha   90.00
_cell.angle_beta   90.00
_cell.angle_gamma   90.00
#
_symmetry.space_group_name_H-M   'P 1'
#
loop_
_entity.id
_entity.type
_entity.pdbx_description
1 polymer ?
#
loop_
_entity_poly.entity_id
_entity_poly.type
_entity_poly.pdbx_seq_one_letter_code
_entity_poly.pdbx_strand_id
1 'polypeptide(L)'
;MLTKFPRSKTAPARSWPRRSRARELPLRAELFGVEQLARHAQAIAAQHKLVAGRTSARLLTRLDQNEKVLRAFNRATLAVDQSRRVTPAAEWLLDNFYLIEDQIQLARRHLPEQYSRELPRLANGSPVGFLRVYDIVLELIAHVDAQIDADSLSAFVAAYQTVAPLKLGELWAVPIMLRLGLIENLARITTGLAQGRLDRNLA
;
A
#
# COMPACT_ATOMS: atom_id res chain seq x y z
N MET A 1 19.20 22.67 -47.77
CA MET A 1 19.24 21.37 -47.07
C MET A 1 19.35 21.62 -45.58
N LEU A 2 18.25 21.45 -44.82
CA LEU A 2 18.24 21.52 -43.36
C LEU A 2 17.42 20.34 -42.84
N THR A 3 18.14 19.30 -42.39
CA THR A 3 17.61 18.08 -41.80
C THR A 3 17.06 18.35 -40.39
N LYS A 4 15.75 18.17 -40.22
CA LYS A 4 15.06 18.22 -38.92
C LYS A 4 15.25 16.90 -38.17
N PHE A 5 15.86 16.95 -36.98
CA PHE A 5 15.82 15.86 -36.00
C PHE A 5 14.40 15.70 -35.43
N PRO A 6 13.89 14.47 -35.22
CA PRO A 6 12.61 14.27 -34.56
C PRO A 6 12.77 14.43 -33.04
N ARG A 7 11.86 15.20 -32.43
CA ARG A 7 11.75 15.37 -30.98
C ARG A 7 11.36 14.05 -30.31
N SER A 8 12.14 13.64 -29.32
CA SER A 8 11.86 12.55 -28.40
C SER A 8 10.51 12.75 -27.70
N LYS A 9 9.63 11.74 -27.76
CA LYS A 9 8.40 11.67 -26.97
C LYS A 9 8.78 11.58 -25.48
N THR A 10 8.49 12.64 -24.73
CA THR A 10 8.59 12.65 -23.26
C THR A 10 7.58 11.66 -22.67
N ALA A 11 8.07 10.77 -21.81
CA ALA A 11 7.24 9.86 -21.03
C ALA A 11 6.19 10.64 -20.22
N PRO A 12 4.98 10.10 -20.02
CA PRO A 12 3.92 10.82 -19.31
C PRO A 12 4.32 11.04 -17.85
N ALA A 13 4.21 12.29 -17.41
CA ALA A 13 4.41 12.69 -16.03
C ALA A 13 3.31 12.08 -15.15
N ARG A 14 3.72 11.54 -13.98
CA ARG A 14 2.85 10.96 -12.95
C ARG A 14 1.60 11.81 -12.70
N SER A 15 0.43 11.34 -13.12
CA SER A 15 -0.87 11.92 -12.73
C SER A 15 -1.35 11.28 -11.43
N TRP A 16 -0.74 11.66 -10.30
CA TRP A 16 -1.41 11.39 -9.03
C TRP A 16 -2.54 12.41 -8.84
N PRO A 17 -3.79 11.95 -8.62
CA PRO A 17 -4.87 12.87 -8.27
C PRO A 17 -4.49 13.62 -6.99
N ARG A 18 -4.84 14.91 -6.88
CA ARG A 18 -4.64 15.70 -5.64
C ARG A 18 -5.23 14.91 -4.44
N ARG A 19 -4.36 14.34 -3.59
CA ARG A 19 -4.61 13.17 -2.73
C ARG A 19 -5.20 13.43 -1.34
N SER A 20 -6.17 14.34 -1.19
CA SER A 20 -7.01 14.31 0.02
C SER A 20 -8.07 13.22 -0.12
N ARG A 21 -8.79 13.16 -1.25
CA ARG A 21 -9.73 12.08 -1.62
C ARG A 21 -9.04 10.76 -2.01
N ALA A 22 -7.88 10.81 -2.66
CA ALA A 22 -7.14 9.59 -3.05
C ALA A 22 -6.52 8.82 -1.86
N ARG A 23 -6.62 9.34 -0.63
CA ARG A 23 -6.19 8.65 0.59
C ARG A 23 -7.18 7.59 1.08
N GLU A 24 -8.41 7.61 0.57
CA GLU A 24 -9.46 6.67 0.98
C GLU A 24 -9.81 5.65 -0.09
N LEU A 25 -9.36 5.86 -1.34
CA LEU A 25 -9.52 4.87 -2.40
C LEU A 25 -8.64 3.65 -2.15
N PRO A 26 -9.12 2.44 -2.48
CA PRO A 26 -8.30 1.24 -2.51
C PRO A 26 -7.04 1.45 -3.35
N LEU A 27 -5.94 0.80 -2.93
CA LEU A 27 -4.70 0.76 -3.68
C LEU A 27 -4.90 -0.13 -4.90
N ARG A 28 -5.22 0.51 -6.03
CA ARG A 28 -5.43 -0.15 -7.32
C ARG A 28 -4.81 0.67 -8.43
N ALA A 29 -4.13 -0.04 -9.33
CA ALA A 29 -3.55 0.48 -10.56
C ALA A 29 -3.79 -0.53 -11.68
N GLU A 30 -3.25 -0.24 -12.87
CA GLU A 30 -3.25 -1.18 -13.99
C GLU A 30 -2.58 -2.50 -13.57
N LEU A 31 -3.20 -3.64 -13.87
CA LEU A 31 -2.65 -4.94 -13.50
C LEU A 31 -1.45 -5.28 -14.37
N PHE A 32 -0.38 -5.73 -13.73
CA PHE A 32 0.87 -6.06 -14.40
C PHE A 32 1.18 -7.56 -14.29
N GLY A 33 1.59 -8.14 -15.41
CA GLY A 33 2.29 -9.43 -15.41
C GLY A 33 3.73 -9.29 -14.88
N VAL A 34 4.41 -10.41 -14.65
CA VAL A 34 5.76 -10.45 -14.03
C VAL A 34 6.78 -9.56 -14.76
N GLU A 35 6.80 -9.57 -16.10
CA GLU A 35 7.71 -8.72 -16.88
C GLU A 35 7.39 -7.23 -16.78
N GLN A 36 6.11 -6.87 -16.69
CA GLN A 36 5.69 -5.49 -16.48
C GLN A 36 6.03 -5.02 -15.06
N LEU A 37 5.82 -5.89 -14.06
CA LEU A 37 6.23 -5.67 -12.68
C LEU A 37 7.74 -5.43 -12.56
N ALA A 38 8.57 -6.25 -13.22
CA ALA A 38 10.01 -6.07 -13.23
C ALA A 38 10.44 -4.72 -13.82
N ARG A 39 9.86 -4.33 -14.97
CA ARG A 39 10.11 -3.02 -15.59
C ARG A 39 9.64 -1.87 -14.71
N HIS A 40 8.48 -2.01 -14.06
CA HIS A 40 7.97 -1.03 -13.11
C HIS A 40 8.91 -0.87 -11.91
N ALA A 41 9.38 -1.98 -11.33
CA ALA A 41 10.33 -2.00 -10.23
C ALA A 41 11.64 -1.25 -10.57
N GLN A 42 12.19 -1.46 -11.76
CA GLN A 42 13.35 -0.72 -12.25
C GLN A 42 13.05 0.78 -12.42
N ALA A 43 11.88 1.11 -12.96
CA ALA A 43 11.46 2.50 -13.17
C ALA A 43 11.29 3.27 -11.86
N ILE A 44 10.70 2.66 -10.82
CA ILE A 44 10.58 3.29 -9.50
C ILE A 44 11.94 3.37 -8.81
N ALA A 45 12.80 2.35 -8.95
CA ALA A 45 14.14 2.35 -8.38
C ALA A 45 15.00 3.51 -8.88
N ALA A 46 14.91 3.83 -10.18
CA ALA A 46 15.59 4.98 -10.79
C ALA A 46 15.09 6.33 -10.26
N GLN A 47 13.85 6.40 -9.76
CA GLN A 47 13.24 7.63 -9.22
C GLN A 47 13.49 7.80 -7.72
N HIS A 48 13.75 6.71 -7.00
CA HIS A 48 13.93 6.72 -5.55
C HIS A 48 15.21 7.45 -5.15
N LYS A 49 15.04 8.64 -4.56
CA LYS A 49 16.12 9.41 -3.94
C LYS A 49 16.06 9.25 -2.43
N LEU A 50 17.17 8.89 -1.81
CA LEU A 50 17.24 8.71 -0.36
C LEU A 50 17.53 10.03 0.36
N VAL A 51 17.00 10.19 1.57
CA VAL A 51 17.32 11.30 2.47
C VAL A 51 17.87 10.77 3.80
N ALA A 52 18.87 11.47 4.35
CA ALA A 52 19.39 11.20 5.68
C ALA A 52 18.44 11.73 6.76
N GLY A 53 18.20 10.95 7.82
CA GLY A 53 17.44 11.39 8.99
C GLY A 53 16.59 10.28 9.61
N ARG A 54 16.32 10.41 10.92
CA ARG A 54 15.53 9.43 11.67
C ARG A 54 14.05 9.47 11.26
N THR A 55 13.43 8.30 11.18
CA THR A 55 11.99 8.14 10.93
C THR A 55 11.18 8.44 12.20
N SER A 56 9.99 9.02 12.05
CA SER A 56 8.99 9.10 13.14
C SER A 56 8.09 7.87 13.08
N ALA A 57 7.47 7.47 14.19
CA ALA A 57 6.59 6.29 14.32
C ALA A 57 5.29 6.33 13.47
N ARG A 58 5.28 7.03 12.33
CA ARG A 58 4.15 7.25 11.42
C ARG A 58 3.50 5.96 10.94
N LEU A 59 4.28 4.89 10.73
CA LEU A 59 3.73 3.59 10.33
C LEU A 59 2.87 2.97 11.43
N LEU A 60 3.34 3.01 12.68
CA LEU A 60 2.57 2.52 13.83
C LEU A 60 1.33 3.41 14.07
N THR A 61 1.47 4.74 13.99
CA THR A 61 0.34 5.65 14.06
C THR A 61 -0.67 5.41 12.93
N ARG A 62 -0.21 5.07 11.72
CA ARG A 62 -1.10 4.74 10.61
C ARG A 62 -1.80 3.39 10.82
N LEU A 63 -1.08 2.41 11.34
CA LEU A 63 -1.65 1.13 11.74
C LEU A 63 -2.75 1.31 12.81
N ASP A 64 -2.54 2.19 13.80
CA ASP A 64 -3.56 2.56 14.79
C ASP A 64 -4.83 3.13 14.14
N GLN A 65 -4.66 4.00 13.15
CA GLN A 65 -5.78 4.59 12.41
C GLN A 65 -6.53 3.53 11.60
N ASN A 66 -5.80 2.66 10.91
CA ASN A 66 -6.40 1.57 10.14
C ASN A 66 -7.16 0.60 11.04
N GLU A 67 -6.60 0.23 12.19
CA GLU A 67 -7.29 -0.60 13.18
C GLU A 67 -8.59 0.05 13.66
N LYS A 68 -8.59 1.35 13.94
CA LYS A 68 -9.81 2.08 14.35
C LYS A 68 -10.89 2.01 13.28
N VAL A 69 -10.54 2.22 12.01
CA VAL A 69 -11.47 2.12 10.87
C VAL A 69 -12.06 0.72 10.79
N LEU A 70 -11.21 -0.31 10.82
CA LEU A 70 -11.62 -1.70 10.72
C LEU A 70 -12.54 -2.11 11.89
N ARG A 71 -12.19 -1.75 13.12
CA ARG A 71 -13.02 -2.00 14.32
C ARG A 71 -14.35 -1.27 14.27
N ALA A 72 -14.37 -0.01 13.82
CA ALA A 72 -15.59 0.77 13.71
C ALA A 72 -16.55 0.14 12.70
N PHE A 73 -16.04 -0.27 11.54
CA PHE A 73 -16.84 -0.99 10.54
C PHE A 73 -17.39 -2.32 11.08
N ASN A 74 -16.56 -3.11 11.77
CA ASN A 74 -16.97 -4.38 12.33
C ASN A 74 -18.14 -4.21 13.32
N ARG A 75 -18.01 -3.26 14.26
CA ARG A 75 -19.07 -2.91 15.22
C ARG A 75 -20.34 -2.42 14.52
N ALA A 76 -20.21 -1.56 13.52
CA ALA A 76 -21.34 -1.01 12.77
C ALA A 76 -22.05 -2.07 11.90
N THR A 77 -21.36 -3.15 11.53
CA THR A 77 -21.90 -4.28 10.76
C THR A 77 -22.58 -5.29 11.70
N LEU A 78 -22.04 -5.51 12.89
CA LEU A 78 -22.68 -6.32 13.94
C LEU A 78 -23.98 -5.69 14.49
N ALA A 79 -24.04 -4.36 14.57
CA ALA A 79 -25.21 -3.64 15.05
C ALA A 79 -26.38 -3.58 14.04
N VAL A 80 -26.25 -4.25 12.89
CA VAL A 80 -27.29 -4.26 11.84
C VAL A 80 -28.38 -5.23 12.23
N ASP A 81 -29.62 -4.75 12.23
CA ASP A 81 -30.80 -5.58 12.40
C ASP A 81 -30.86 -6.65 11.28
N GLN A 82 -31.26 -7.87 11.63
CA GLN A 82 -31.32 -9.03 10.72
C GLN A 82 -32.22 -8.77 9.50
N SER A 83 -33.13 -7.80 9.60
CA SER A 83 -33.99 -7.34 8.50
C SER A 83 -33.24 -6.59 7.38
N ARG A 84 -32.04 -6.05 7.65
CA ARG A 84 -31.24 -5.31 6.68
C ARG A 84 -30.14 -6.18 6.10
N ARG A 85 -30.12 -6.30 4.76
CA ARG A 85 -29.12 -7.09 4.05
C ARG A 85 -27.73 -6.46 4.18
N VAL A 86 -26.79 -7.21 4.74
CA VAL A 86 -25.36 -6.94 4.68
C VAL A 86 -24.86 -7.37 3.29
N THR A 87 -23.82 -6.72 2.75
CA THR A 87 -23.24 -7.16 1.48
C THR A 87 -22.34 -8.39 1.71
N PRO A 88 -22.18 -9.29 0.72
CA PRO A 88 -21.30 -10.46 0.87
C PRO A 88 -19.86 -10.10 1.29
N ALA A 89 -19.34 -8.97 0.79
CA ALA A 89 -18.02 -8.48 1.17
C ALA A 89 -17.94 -8.04 2.65
N ALA A 90 -19.02 -7.46 3.18
CA ALA A 90 -19.09 -7.05 4.58
C ALA A 90 -19.29 -8.24 5.52
N GLU A 91 -20.05 -9.26 5.10
CA GLU A 91 -20.17 -10.55 5.81
C GLU A 91 -18.82 -11.25 5.89
N TRP A 92 -18.12 -11.39 4.76
CA TRP A 92 -16.79 -12.00 4.74
C TRP A 92 -15.82 -11.28 5.70
N LEU A 93 -15.83 -9.94 5.71
CA LEU A 93 -14.96 -9.17 6.59
C LEU A 93 -15.30 -9.36 8.07
N LEU A 94 -16.59 -9.51 8.39
CA LEU A 94 -17.07 -9.79 9.74
C LEU A 94 -16.60 -11.19 10.21
N ASP A 95 -16.82 -12.21 9.39
CA ASP A 95 -16.46 -13.60 9.70
C ASP A 95 -14.95 -13.79 9.89
N ASN A 96 -14.14 -12.98 9.19
CA ASN A 96 -12.68 -13.07 9.19
C ASN A 96 -11.99 -12.01 10.05
N PHE A 97 -12.74 -11.20 10.82
CA PHE A 97 -12.18 -10.06 11.54
C PHE A 97 -11.06 -10.46 12.53
N TYR A 98 -11.20 -11.62 13.18
CA TYR A 98 -10.22 -12.13 14.13
C TYR A 98 -8.82 -12.36 13.50
N LEU A 99 -8.77 -12.80 12.24
CA LEU A 99 -7.51 -12.97 11.51
C LEU A 99 -6.82 -11.63 11.27
N ILE A 100 -7.62 -10.61 10.93
CA ILE A 100 -7.12 -9.25 10.69
C ILE A 100 -6.58 -8.66 12.00
N GLU A 101 -7.27 -8.87 13.12
CA GLU A 101 -6.78 -8.46 14.44
C GLU A 101 -5.43 -9.10 14.77
N ASP A 102 -5.27 -10.40 14.53
CA ASP A 102 -4.00 -11.08 14.76
C ASP A 102 -2.88 -10.51 13.87
N GLN A 103 -3.16 -10.25 12.58
CA GLN A 103 -2.19 -9.62 11.69
C GLN A 103 -1.79 -8.20 12.14
N ILE A 104 -2.72 -7.42 12.70
CA ILE A 104 -2.42 -6.10 13.28
C ILE A 104 -1.50 -6.25 14.50
N GLN A 105 -1.78 -7.18 15.41
CA GLN A 105 -0.95 -7.39 16.60
C GLN A 105 0.45 -7.91 16.24
N LEU A 106 0.53 -8.86 15.30
CA LEU A 106 1.80 -9.32 14.75
C LEU A 106 2.59 -8.17 14.09
N ALA A 107 1.91 -7.31 13.32
CA ALA A 107 2.57 -6.18 12.68
C ALA A 107 3.18 -5.19 13.70
N ARG A 108 2.47 -4.91 14.80
CA ARG A 108 3.01 -4.08 15.90
C ARG A 108 4.25 -4.70 16.53
N ARG A 109 4.21 -6.01 16.83
CA ARG A 109 5.33 -6.72 17.46
C ARG A 109 6.57 -6.78 16.55
N HIS A 110 6.37 -6.98 15.25
CA HIS A 110 7.45 -7.15 14.28
C HIS A 110 7.97 -5.85 13.67
N LEU A 111 7.39 -4.69 14.01
CA LEU A 111 7.95 -3.38 13.68
C LEU A 111 8.33 -2.59 14.95
N PRO A 112 9.40 -2.97 15.67
CA PRO A 112 9.94 -2.14 16.73
C PRO A 112 10.28 -0.73 16.23
N GLU A 113 10.01 0.28 17.05
CA GLU A 113 10.24 1.68 16.65
C GLU A 113 11.71 1.92 16.27
N GLN A 114 12.65 1.34 17.01
CA GLN A 114 14.08 1.44 16.73
C GLN A 114 14.43 0.89 15.34
N TYR A 115 13.92 -0.28 14.98
CA TYR A 115 14.16 -0.87 13.67
C TYR A 115 13.60 0.04 12.55
N SER A 116 12.39 0.59 12.73
CA SER A 116 11.81 1.51 11.75
C SER A 116 12.62 2.81 11.55
N ARG A 117 13.37 3.24 12.57
CA ARG A 117 14.22 4.45 12.53
C ARG A 117 15.50 4.27 11.70
N GLU A 118 15.96 3.04 11.54
CA GLU A 118 17.18 2.69 10.80
C GLU A 118 16.94 2.48 9.29
N LEU A 119 15.68 2.33 8.89
CA LEU A 119 15.31 2.07 7.50
C LEU A 119 15.43 3.34 6.62
N PRO A 120 15.98 3.24 5.39
CA PRO A 120 16.13 4.37 4.48
C PRO A 120 14.78 5.01 4.08
N ARG A 121 14.80 6.35 3.98
CA ARG A 121 13.64 7.16 3.64
C ARG A 121 13.77 7.76 2.26
N LEU A 122 12.64 7.93 1.58
CA LEU A 122 12.58 8.64 0.31
C LEU A 122 12.54 10.16 0.56
N ALA A 123 13.43 10.90 -0.11
CA ALA A 123 13.47 12.36 -0.17
C ALA A 123 12.22 12.92 -0.87
N ASN A 124 11.81 12.22 -1.93
CA ASN A 124 10.64 12.54 -2.73
C ASN A 124 9.68 11.36 -2.62
N GLY A 125 8.61 11.53 -1.85
CA GLY A 125 7.56 10.52 -1.68
C GLY A 125 6.28 11.23 -1.26
N SER A 126 5.12 10.63 -1.50
CA SER A 126 3.87 11.13 -0.94
C SER A 126 3.20 10.02 -0.12
N PRO A 127 3.18 10.13 1.22
CA PRO A 127 3.68 11.28 2.00
C PRO A 127 5.22 11.39 2.00
N VAL A 128 5.73 12.62 2.04
CA VAL A 128 7.16 12.90 2.11
C VAL A 128 7.76 12.21 3.34
N GLY A 129 8.83 11.46 3.12
CA GLY A 129 9.59 10.81 4.19
C GLY A 129 9.10 9.43 4.61
N PHE A 130 8.37 8.72 3.74
CA PHE A 130 8.07 7.30 3.90
C PHE A 130 9.31 6.41 3.68
N LEU A 131 9.28 5.21 4.28
CA LEU A 131 10.33 4.22 4.12
C LEU A 131 10.36 3.71 2.69
N ARG A 132 11.54 3.62 2.08
CA ARG A 132 11.72 3.14 0.70
C ARG A 132 11.08 1.77 0.49
N VAL A 133 11.32 0.84 1.41
CA VAL A 133 10.74 -0.52 1.36
C VAL A 133 9.21 -0.53 1.43
N TYR A 134 8.59 0.42 2.12
CA TYR A 134 7.13 0.49 2.17
C TYR A 134 6.55 0.98 0.85
N ASP A 135 7.18 1.97 0.22
CA ASP A 135 6.75 2.47 -1.10
C ASP A 135 6.84 1.37 -2.17
N ILE A 136 7.94 0.60 -2.17
CA ILE A 136 8.12 -0.59 -3.02
C ILE A 136 6.94 -1.56 -2.88
N VAL A 137 6.56 -1.86 -1.63
CA VAL A 137 5.45 -2.78 -1.34
C VAL A 137 4.10 -2.21 -1.79
N LEU A 138 3.86 -0.91 -1.59
CA LEU A 138 2.60 -0.29 -2.03
C LEU A 138 2.45 -0.31 -3.54
N GLU A 139 3.54 -0.06 -4.27
CA GLU A 139 3.57 -0.13 -5.74
C GLU A 139 3.26 -1.56 -6.20
N LEU A 140 3.86 -2.58 -5.58
CA LEU A 140 3.53 -3.98 -5.87
C LEU A 140 2.03 -4.26 -5.61
N ILE A 141 1.52 -3.96 -4.41
CA ILE A 141 0.12 -4.21 -4.02
C ILE A 141 -0.86 -3.59 -5.02
N ALA A 142 -0.60 -2.36 -5.46
CA ALA A 142 -1.48 -1.65 -6.37
C ALA A 142 -1.57 -2.31 -7.76
N HIS A 143 -0.46 -2.87 -8.24
CA HIS A 143 -0.36 -3.49 -9.58
C HIS A 143 -0.72 -4.98 -9.63
N VAL A 144 -0.96 -5.61 -8.48
CA VAL A 144 -1.41 -7.01 -8.39
C VAL A 144 -2.78 -7.18 -7.72
N ASP A 145 -3.51 -6.07 -7.48
CA ASP A 145 -4.77 -6.03 -6.73
C ASP A 145 -4.69 -6.82 -5.40
N ALA A 146 -3.57 -6.65 -4.69
CA ALA A 146 -3.24 -7.36 -3.46
C ALA A 146 -3.14 -8.91 -3.55
N GLN A 147 -3.18 -9.51 -4.75
CA GLN A 147 -2.89 -10.92 -4.96
C GLN A 147 -1.37 -11.13 -5.07
N ILE A 148 -0.73 -11.36 -3.93
CA ILE A 148 0.73 -11.48 -3.85
C ILE A 148 1.12 -12.95 -3.77
N ASP A 149 2.00 -13.37 -4.66
CA ASP A 149 2.69 -14.65 -4.63
C ASP A 149 4.22 -14.44 -4.47
N ALA A 150 4.93 -15.52 -4.15
CA ALA A 150 6.36 -15.45 -3.88
C ALA A 150 7.20 -15.12 -5.13
N ASP A 151 6.76 -15.55 -6.32
CA ASP A 151 7.50 -15.37 -7.56
C ASP A 151 7.40 -13.93 -8.04
N SER A 152 6.19 -13.35 -8.04
CA SER A 152 5.98 -11.94 -8.40
C SER A 152 6.69 -10.99 -7.44
N LEU A 153 6.65 -11.26 -6.12
CA LEU A 153 7.41 -10.50 -5.13
C LEU A 153 8.92 -10.60 -5.37
N SER A 154 9.43 -11.81 -5.59
CA SER A 154 10.87 -12.04 -5.80
C SER A 154 11.36 -11.37 -7.07
N ALA A 155 10.62 -11.49 -8.18
CA ALA A 155 10.93 -10.83 -9.44
C ALA A 155 10.92 -9.30 -9.30
N PHE A 156 9.94 -8.74 -8.60
CA PHE A 156 9.85 -7.30 -8.36
C PHE A 156 11.04 -6.79 -7.56
N VAL A 157 11.38 -7.44 -6.44
CA VAL A 157 12.50 -7.05 -5.57
C VAL A 157 13.84 -7.24 -6.27
N ALA A 158 14.01 -8.33 -7.03
CA ALA A 158 15.23 -8.57 -7.81
C ALA A 158 15.43 -7.48 -8.87
N ALA A 159 14.39 -7.17 -9.65
CA ALA A 159 14.45 -6.13 -10.67
C ALA A 159 14.67 -4.73 -10.08
N TYR A 160 14.08 -4.42 -8.94
CA TYR A 160 14.37 -3.18 -8.22
C TYR A 160 15.88 -3.05 -7.87
N GLN A 161 16.45 -4.14 -7.35
CA GLN A 161 17.85 -4.17 -6.89
C GLN A 161 18.88 -4.06 -8.00
N THR A 162 18.53 -4.36 -9.27
CA THR A 162 19.45 -4.15 -10.40
C THR A 162 19.75 -2.66 -10.64
N VAL A 163 18.90 -1.77 -10.13
CA VAL A 163 19.06 -0.30 -10.28
C VAL A 163 19.50 0.33 -8.96
N ALA A 164 18.87 -0.03 -7.85
CA ALA A 164 19.17 0.53 -6.53
C ALA A 164 19.23 -0.58 -5.47
N PRO A 165 20.44 -1.02 -5.06
CA PRO A 165 20.59 -2.06 -4.05
C PRO A 165 19.86 -1.74 -2.75
N LEU A 166 19.19 -2.76 -2.19
CA LEU A 166 18.56 -2.70 -0.89
C LEU A 166 19.55 -3.13 0.19
N LYS A 167 19.50 -2.48 1.35
CA LYS A 167 20.25 -2.95 2.51
C LYS A 167 19.65 -4.26 3.00
N LEU A 168 20.44 -5.09 3.66
CA LEU A 168 19.94 -6.30 4.31
C LEU A 168 18.73 -5.98 5.21
N GLY A 169 18.85 -4.96 6.06
CA GLY A 169 17.74 -4.50 6.91
C GLY A 169 16.47 -4.13 6.15
N GLU A 170 16.54 -3.67 4.90
CA GLU A 170 15.34 -3.42 4.09
C GLU A 170 14.70 -4.70 3.55
N LEU A 171 15.51 -5.68 3.15
CA LEU A 171 15.00 -6.99 2.71
C LEU A 171 14.26 -7.71 3.85
N TRP A 172 14.82 -7.67 5.06
CA TRP A 172 14.15 -8.18 6.26
C TRP A 172 12.85 -7.44 6.61
N ALA A 173 12.71 -6.20 6.16
CA ALA A 173 11.49 -5.41 6.38
C ALA A 173 10.37 -5.77 5.40
N VAL A 174 10.66 -6.41 4.26
CA VAL A 174 9.65 -6.70 3.22
C VAL A 174 8.41 -7.41 3.79
N PRO A 175 8.51 -8.49 4.60
CA PRO A 175 7.34 -9.19 5.12
C PRO A 175 6.46 -8.32 6.04
N ILE A 176 7.05 -7.45 6.85
CA ILE A 176 6.28 -6.56 7.72
C ILE A 176 5.67 -5.39 6.93
N MET A 177 6.38 -4.87 5.94
CA MET A 177 5.84 -3.82 5.07
C MET A 177 4.66 -4.33 4.23
N LEU A 178 4.73 -5.58 3.73
CA LEU A 178 3.61 -6.25 3.05
C LEU A 178 2.36 -6.29 3.93
N ARG A 179 2.50 -6.77 5.18
CA ARG A 179 1.37 -6.79 6.13
C ARG A 179 0.77 -5.41 6.34
N LEU A 180 1.60 -4.40 6.58
CA LEU A 180 1.14 -3.02 6.76
C LEU A 180 0.42 -2.47 5.53
N GLY A 181 0.95 -2.71 4.33
CA GLY A 181 0.36 -2.28 3.07
C GLY A 181 -0.99 -2.97 2.79
N LEU A 182 -1.11 -4.27 3.10
CA LEU A 182 -2.35 -5.02 2.95
C LEU A 182 -3.42 -4.55 3.94
N ILE A 183 -3.05 -4.31 5.21
CA ILE A 183 -3.95 -3.74 6.23
C ILE A 183 -4.41 -2.33 5.81
N GLU A 184 -3.51 -1.52 5.28
CA GLU A 184 -3.83 -0.19 4.72
C GLU A 184 -4.84 -0.31 3.57
N ASN A 185 -4.64 -1.24 2.65
CA ASN A 185 -5.57 -1.44 1.53
C ASN A 185 -6.95 -1.91 2.02
N LEU A 186 -6.97 -2.85 2.97
CA LEU A 186 -8.20 -3.36 3.56
C LEU A 186 -8.99 -2.26 4.27
N ALA A 187 -8.32 -1.39 5.03
CA ALA A 187 -8.97 -0.25 5.70
C ALA A 187 -9.61 0.70 4.68
N ARG A 188 -8.96 0.93 3.52
CA ARG A 188 -9.52 1.76 2.42
C ARG A 188 -10.76 1.12 1.80
N ILE A 189 -10.70 -0.18 1.50
CA ILE A 189 -11.84 -0.95 0.99
C ILE A 189 -13.02 -0.88 1.97
N THR A 190 -12.74 -1.03 3.26
CA THR A 190 -13.73 -0.98 4.35
C THR A 190 -14.42 0.38 4.41
N THR A 191 -13.69 1.48 4.29
CA THR A 191 -14.26 2.83 4.17
C THR A 191 -15.19 2.95 2.97
N GLY A 192 -14.80 2.40 1.82
CA GLY A 192 -15.65 2.38 0.62
C GLY A 192 -16.94 1.55 0.81
N LEU A 193 -16.85 0.40 1.47
CA LEU A 193 -18.03 -0.41 1.82
C LEU A 193 -18.99 0.34 2.75
N ALA A 194 -18.45 1.07 3.74
CA ALA A 194 -19.23 1.89 4.65
C ALA A 194 -19.97 3.02 3.91
N GLN A 195 -19.28 3.73 3.02
CA GLN A 195 -19.86 4.79 2.19
C GLN A 195 -20.97 4.26 1.29
N GLY A 196 -20.71 3.18 0.54
CA GLY A 196 -21.73 2.58 -0.32
C GLY A 196 -22.95 2.05 0.44
N ARG A 197 -22.80 1.69 1.73
CA ARG A 197 -23.92 1.34 2.60
C ARG A 197 -24.73 2.57 3.01
N LEU A 198 -24.11 3.70 3.32
CA LEU A 198 -24.81 4.96 3.62
C LEU A 198 -25.64 5.39 2.41
N ASP A 199 -25.05 5.35 1.21
CA ASP A 199 -25.73 5.74 -0.03
C ASP A 199 -26.98 4.88 -0.29
N ARG A 200 -26.92 3.56 -0.05
CA ARG A 200 -28.08 2.66 -0.18
C ARG A 200 -29.18 2.87 0.86
N ASN A 201 -28.86 3.43 2.04
CA ASN A 201 -29.87 3.70 3.06
C ASN A 201 -30.58 5.05 2.84
N LEU A 202 -30.00 5.93 2.01
CA LEU A 202 -30.55 7.25 1.67
C LEU A 202 -31.43 7.23 0.40
N ALA A 203 -31.30 6.19 -0.42
CA ALA A 203 -32.11 5.95 -1.63
C ALA A 203 -33.35 5.12 -1.31
#